data_AF-A0A830GFI9-F1
#
_entry.id   AF-A0A830GFI9-F1
#
_cell.length_a   1.000
_cell.length_b   1.000
_cell.length_c   1.000
_cell.angle_alpha   90.00
_cell.angle_beta   90.00
_cell.angle_gamma   90.00
#
_symmetry.space_group_name_H-M   'P 1'
#
loop_
_entity.id
_entity.type
_entity.pdbx_description
1 polymer ?
#
loop_
_entity_poly.entity_id
_entity_poly.type
_entity_poly.pdbx_seq_one_letter_code
_entity_poly.pdbx_strand_id
1 'polypeptide(L)'
;MSLEPIFDWLQEWSQVIAGLGSLFLTGGLVYLYRQQQGLLKRELNREVRNSHTDTLRKRIRSWHGDIDELGVSDDAGFFSDNTNLPRVHGASVQPAPALIDVVGRDTEFRVVPQAIEDDRYLQDLLENHAPELKQIKEEIEQRHREFEDKKAQFRNEFPEAPSAETDDYTLTSTQYFDLWVFKSAVKLHREHLESDKERLRAIAEDSVENETSARPDPAIVSYSADARGGSKVITYEAQLKSGDLDVLSGLDDEIKEQVLELYYDAIEDIDSEGVYSHAVEAAEILDKMAETIEELKAKLVEYEGHPLYMGDCEYLEEATL
;
A
#
# COMPACT_ATOMS: atom_id res chain seq x y z
N MET A 1 54.63 -87.39 -10.16
CA MET A 1 53.29 -86.77 -10.16
C MET A 1 53.48 -85.33 -10.61
N SER A 2 53.06 -85.01 -11.83
CA SER A 2 53.15 -83.65 -12.37
C SER A 2 52.10 -82.76 -11.67
N LEU A 3 52.53 -81.57 -11.24
CA LEU A 3 51.68 -80.52 -10.64
C LEU A 3 50.96 -79.67 -11.69
N GLU A 4 51.19 -79.93 -12.98
CA GLU A 4 50.59 -79.25 -14.14
C GLU A 4 49.05 -79.15 -14.08
N PRO A 5 48.28 -80.20 -13.78
CA PRO A 5 46.81 -80.10 -13.80
C PRO A 5 46.24 -79.21 -12.69
N ILE A 6 46.97 -78.99 -11.60
CA ILE A 6 46.55 -78.09 -10.51
C ILE A 6 46.82 -76.63 -10.89
N PHE A 7 47.92 -76.38 -11.61
CA PHE A 7 48.26 -75.04 -12.10
C PHE A 7 47.33 -74.57 -13.22
N ASP A 8 46.98 -75.46 -14.16
CA ASP A 8 46.02 -75.14 -15.23
C ASP A 8 44.62 -74.84 -14.66
N TRP A 9 44.17 -75.62 -13.67
CA TRP A 9 42.92 -75.36 -12.95
C TRP A 9 42.94 -74.02 -12.22
N LEU A 10 44.02 -73.70 -11.48
CA LEU A 10 44.17 -72.40 -10.80
C LEU A 10 44.19 -71.22 -11.78
N GLN A 11 44.83 -71.38 -12.94
CA GLN A 11 44.93 -70.34 -13.96
C GLN A 11 43.57 -70.08 -14.63
N GLU A 12 42.80 -71.14 -14.91
CA GLU A 12 41.45 -71.03 -15.46
C GLU A 12 40.48 -70.37 -14.45
N TRP A 13 40.56 -70.74 -13.17
CA TRP A 13 39.77 -70.10 -12.12
C TRP A 13 40.20 -68.65 -11.86
N SER A 14 41.47 -68.29 -12.01
CA SER A 14 41.93 -66.90 -11.87
C SER A 14 41.33 -65.97 -12.92
N GLN A 15 41.14 -66.47 -14.16
CA GLN A 15 40.49 -65.72 -15.23
C GLN A 15 38.99 -65.55 -14.99
N VAL A 16 38.32 -66.58 -14.46
CA VAL A 16 36.91 -66.52 -14.04
C VAL A 16 36.72 -65.55 -12.87
N ILE A 17 37.61 -65.58 -11.88
CA ILE A 17 37.58 -64.67 -10.72
C ILE A 17 37.89 -63.23 -11.15
N ALA A 18 38.83 -63.02 -12.08
CA ALA A 18 39.10 -61.69 -12.64
C ALA A 18 37.91 -61.15 -13.47
N GLY A 19 37.27 -62.01 -14.27
CA GLY A 19 36.07 -61.66 -15.04
C GLY A 19 34.87 -61.33 -14.16
N LEU A 20 34.57 -62.17 -13.16
CA LEU A 20 33.50 -61.91 -12.19
C LEU A 20 33.82 -60.70 -11.29
N GLY A 21 35.06 -60.56 -10.84
CA GLY A 21 35.51 -59.40 -10.07
C GLY A 21 35.33 -58.09 -10.82
N SER A 22 35.59 -58.08 -12.14
CA SER A 22 35.32 -56.91 -12.99
C SER A 22 33.83 -56.58 -13.12
N LEU A 23 32.95 -57.58 -13.25
CA LEU A 23 31.50 -57.38 -13.30
C LEU A 23 30.94 -56.87 -11.97
N PHE A 24 31.40 -57.42 -10.85
CA PHE A 24 31.02 -56.93 -9.52
C PHE A 24 31.51 -55.50 -9.25
N LEU A 25 32.75 -55.17 -9.65
CA LEU A 25 33.27 -53.81 -9.54
C LEU A 25 32.49 -52.82 -10.40
N THR A 26 32.16 -53.21 -11.64
CA THR A 26 31.39 -52.36 -12.56
C THR A 26 29.96 -52.17 -12.04
N GLY A 27 29.31 -53.23 -11.56
CA GLY A 27 27.99 -53.16 -10.93
C GLY A 27 27.99 -52.30 -9.65
N GLY A 28 29.02 -52.45 -8.82
CA GLY A 28 29.22 -51.62 -7.62
C GLY A 28 29.43 -50.13 -7.96
N LEU A 29 30.21 -49.83 -9.00
CA LEU A 29 30.41 -48.47 -9.50
C LEU A 29 29.12 -47.84 -10.04
N VAL A 30 28.32 -48.58 -10.80
CA VAL A 30 27.01 -48.09 -11.30
C VAL A 30 26.04 -47.84 -10.15
N TYR A 31 26.03 -48.71 -9.13
CA TYR A 31 25.22 -48.52 -7.93
C TYR A 31 25.65 -47.27 -7.15
N LEU A 32 26.95 -47.11 -6.89
CA LEU A 32 27.50 -45.93 -6.22
C LEU A 32 27.24 -44.65 -7.01
N TYR A 33 27.37 -44.69 -8.34
CA TYR A 33 27.05 -43.58 -9.22
C TYR A 33 25.57 -43.19 -9.14
N ARG A 34 24.65 -44.16 -9.13
CA ARG A 34 23.21 -43.90 -8.92
C ARG A 34 22.92 -43.32 -7.55
N GLN A 35 23.60 -43.80 -6.51
CA GLN A 35 23.45 -43.27 -5.16
C GLN A 35 23.97 -41.84 -5.05
N GLN A 36 25.13 -41.55 -5.64
CA GLN A 36 25.71 -40.21 -5.70
C GLN A 36 24.82 -39.25 -6.48
N GLN A 37 24.28 -39.67 -7.64
CA GLN A 37 23.30 -38.90 -8.40
C GLN A 37 22.02 -38.62 -7.59
N GLY A 38 21.55 -39.60 -6.82
CA GLY A 38 20.39 -39.42 -5.93
C GLY A 38 20.63 -38.42 -4.80
N LEU A 39 21.83 -38.40 -4.22
CA LEU A 39 22.22 -37.42 -3.21
C LEU A 39 22.37 -36.02 -3.82
N LEU A 40 23.03 -35.91 -4.96
CA LEU A 40 23.27 -34.65 -5.65
C LEU A 40 21.94 -34.00 -6.08
N LYS A 41 20.97 -34.79 -6.56
CA LYS A 41 19.61 -34.31 -6.83
C LYS A 41 18.89 -33.81 -5.58
N ARG A 42 19.06 -34.46 -4.44
CA ARG A 42 18.44 -34.03 -3.18
C ARG A 42 19.05 -32.74 -2.66
N GLU A 43 20.37 -32.59 -2.76
CA GLU A 43 21.08 -31.37 -2.37
C GLU A 43 20.70 -30.21 -3.29
N LEU A 44 20.69 -30.43 -4.61
CA LEU A 44 20.24 -29.43 -5.58
C LEU A 44 18.79 -29.00 -5.33
N ASN A 45 17.88 -29.96 -5.14
CA ASN A 45 16.47 -29.64 -4.84
C ASN A 45 16.32 -28.85 -3.52
N ARG A 46 17.18 -29.12 -2.54
CA ARG A 46 17.20 -28.38 -1.28
C ARG A 46 17.71 -26.96 -1.47
N GLU A 47 18.81 -26.79 -2.21
CA GLU A 47 19.40 -25.48 -2.51
C GLU A 47 18.45 -24.61 -3.33
N VAL A 48 17.84 -25.17 -4.38
CA VAL A 48 16.85 -24.48 -5.22
C VAL A 48 15.65 -24.02 -4.37
N ARG A 49 15.10 -24.91 -3.52
CA ARG A 49 13.98 -24.55 -2.63
C ARG A 49 14.36 -23.46 -1.62
N ASN A 50 15.56 -23.53 -1.07
CA ASN A 50 16.05 -22.50 -0.15
C ASN A 50 16.22 -21.15 -0.88
N SER A 51 16.85 -21.15 -2.06
CA SER A 51 17.04 -19.94 -2.86
C SER A 51 15.71 -19.32 -3.31
N HIS A 52 14.74 -20.15 -3.69
CA HIS A 52 13.39 -19.72 -4.04
C HIS A 52 12.68 -19.12 -2.83
N THR A 53 12.70 -19.83 -1.68
CA THR A 53 12.15 -19.33 -0.41
C THR A 53 12.77 -17.99 -0.01
N ASP A 54 14.09 -17.84 -0.12
CA ASP A 54 14.77 -16.59 0.19
C ASP A 54 14.39 -15.46 -0.78
N THR A 55 14.09 -15.79 -2.04
CA THR A 55 13.61 -14.82 -3.02
C THR A 55 12.20 -14.35 -2.69
N LEU A 56 11.28 -15.27 -2.35
CA LEU A 56 9.94 -14.93 -1.88
C LEU A 56 10.00 -14.06 -0.62
N ARG A 57 10.86 -14.41 0.35
CA ARG A 57 11.06 -13.63 1.58
C ARG A 57 11.54 -12.21 1.26
N LYS A 58 12.47 -12.05 0.31
CA LYS A 58 12.91 -10.71 -0.16
C LYS A 58 11.78 -9.89 -0.76
N ARG A 59 10.82 -10.52 -1.45
CA ARG A 59 9.64 -9.82 -2.00
C ARG A 59 8.67 -9.41 -0.91
N ILE A 60 8.44 -10.27 0.09
CA ILE A 60 7.66 -9.92 1.29
C ILE A 60 8.29 -8.73 2.02
N ARG A 61 9.61 -8.73 2.23
CA ARG A 61 10.34 -7.57 2.79
C ARG A 61 10.19 -6.32 1.93
N SER A 62 10.28 -6.45 0.62
CA SER A 62 10.12 -5.31 -0.29
C SER A 62 8.71 -4.72 -0.22
N TRP A 63 7.69 -5.57 -0.03
CA TRP A 63 6.30 -5.15 0.12
C TRP A 63 5.99 -4.58 1.51
N HIS A 64 6.48 -5.21 2.58
CA HIS A 64 6.24 -4.74 3.95
C HIS A 64 7.06 -3.49 4.29
N GLY A 65 8.33 -3.40 3.89
CA GLY A 65 9.32 -2.45 4.42
C GLY A 65 10.37 -3.15 5.29
N ASP A 66 11.20 -2.41 6.02
CA ASP A 66 12.23 -2.99 6.91
C ASP A 66 11.58 -3.79 8.07
N ILE A 67 11.49 -5.11 7.91
CA ILE A 67 10.98 -6.03 8.96
C ILE A 67 12.05 -6.30 10.04
N ASP A 68 13.33 -6.05 9.74
CA ASP A 68 14.47 -6.33 10.63
C ASP A 68 14.51 -5.39 11.86
N GLU A 69 13.60 -4.41 11.99
CA GLU A 69 13.41 -3.54 13.17
C GLU A 69 12.52 -4.16 14.28
N LEU A 70 12.18 -5.46 14.18
CA LEU A 70 11.54 -6.24 15.25
C LEU A 70 12.53 -6.74 16.32
N GLY A 71 13.75 -6.20 16.34
CA GLY A 71 14.81 -6.53 17.30
C GLY A 71 14.92 -5.55 18.46
N VAL A 72 14.24 -5.83 19.57
CA VAL A 72 14.52 -5.37 20.95
C VAL A 72 14.94 -3.89 21.07
N SER A 73 13.96 -2.99 21.08
CA SER A 73 14.08 -1.79 21.91
C SER A 73 12.93 -1.79 22.91
N ASP A 74 13.27 -1.72 24.20
CA ASP A 74 12.29 -1.70 25.31
C ASP A 74 11.44 -0.41 25.34
N ASP A 75 11.53 0.44 24.32
CA ASP A 75 10.83 1.74 24.22
C ASP A 75 10.20 2.01 22.82
N ALA A 76 10.27 1.09 21.85
CA ALA A 76 9.52 1.21 20.60
C ALA A 76 8.44 0.14 20.55
N GLY A 77 7.17 0.57 20.56
CA GLY A 77 6.04 -0.31 20.32
C GLY A 77 6.19 -1.07 19.00
N PHE A 78 5.39 -2.11 18.83
CA PHE A 78 5.26 -2.99 17.66
C PHE A 78 4.91 -2.27 16.32
N PHE A 79 5.07 -0.95 16.28
CA PHE A 79 4.69 0.00 15.25
C PHE A 79 5.92 0.83 14.85
N SER A 80 6.83 0.29 14.04
CA SER A 80 7.67 1.17 13.23
C SER A 80 6.83 1.68 12.06
N ASP A 81 6.74 2.99 11.90
CA ASP A 81 6.01 3.68 10.83
C ASP A 81 6.76 3.64 9.48
N ASN A 82 7.74 2.76 9.31
CA ASN A 82 8.55 2.60 8.10
C ASN A 82 8.08 1.39 7.27
N THR A 83 6.77 1.33 6.98
CA THR A 83 6.21 0.31 6.08
C THR A 83 6.03 0.85 4.67
N ASN A 84 6.16 -0.05 3.69
CA ASN A 84 5.85 0.18 2.27
C ASN A 84 4.39 -0.16 1.94
N LEU A 85 3.51 -0.10 2.95
CA LEU A 85 2.08 -0.36 2.83
C LEU A 85 1.30 0.94 2.59
N PRO A 86 0.10 0.87 1.97
CA PRO A 86 -0.80 2.02 1.91
C PRO A 86 -1.19 2.47 3.32
N ARG A 87 -1.54 3.75 3.46
CA ARG A 87 -1.90 4.34 4.77
C ARG A 87 -3.22 5.04 4.71
N VAL A 88 -4.03 4.84 5.74
CA VAL A 88 -5.25 5.62 5.95
C VAL A 88 -4.93 6.74 6.91
N HIS A 89 -5.11 8.00 6.47
CA HIS A 89 -4.86 9.18 7.28
C HIS A 89 -6.08 10.12 7.25
N GLY A 90 -6.73 10.29 8.41
CA GLY A 90 -7.89 11.17 8.58
C GLY A 90 -9.02 10.84 7.59
N ALA A 91 -9.19 11.64 6.55
CA ALA A 91 -10.21 11.44 5.50
C ALA A 91 -9.59 11.13 4.12
N SER A 92 -8.41 10.52 4.11
CA SER A 92 -7.71 10.21 2.87
C SER A 92 -6.91 8.91 2.97
N VAL A 93 -6.58 8.39 1.80
CA VAL A 93 -5.77 7.18 1.65
C VAL A 93 -4.55 7.53 0.84
N GLN A 94 -3.39 7.15 1.33
CA GLN A 94 -2.13 7.23 0.61
C GLN A 94 -1.81 5.84 0.03
N PRO A 95 -1.40 5.75 -1.25
CA PRO A 95 -0.93 4.50 -1.83
C PRO A 95 0.34 4.02 -1.14
N ALA A 96 0.69 2.75 -1.38
CA ALA A 96 2.02 2.23 -1.07
C ALA A 96 3.10 3.15 -1.70
N PRO A 97 4.10 3.58 -0.91
CA PRO A 97 5.14 4.48 -1.41
C PRO A 97 5.94 3.81 -2.53
N ALA A 98 6.35 4.62 -3.51
CA ALA A 98 7.24 4.13 -4.56
C ALA A 98 8.63 3.84 -3.97
N LEU A 99 9.17 2.66 -4.24
CA LEU A 99 10.55 2.31 -3.87
C LEU A 99 11.60 3.15 -4.62
N ILE A 100 11.19 3.81 -5.70
CA ILE A 100 12.01 4.74 -6.49
C ILE A 100 11.16 5.97 -6.76
N ASP A 101 11.64 7.13 -6.32
CA ASP A 101 10.96 8.40 -6.51
C ASP A 101 11.13 8.85 -7.97
N VAL A 102 10.09 8.67 -8.80
CA VAL A 102 10.11 9.09 -10.21
C VAL A 102 9.17 10.28 -10.35
N VAL A 103 9.75 11.48 -10.42
CA VAL A 103 9.03 12.75 -10.58
C VAL A 103 8.14 12.71 -11.83
N GLY A 104 6.83 12.91 -11.63
CA GLY A 104 5.87 13.13 -12.72
C GLY A 104 4.98 11.93 -13.12
N ARG A 105 4.88 10.88 -12.29
CA ARG A 105 3.88 9.81 -12.49
C ARG A 105 2.61 10.06 -11.68
N ASP A 106 1.46 9.81 -12.30
CA ASP A 106 0.15 9.80 -11.65
C ASP A 106 0.15 8.84 -10.47
N THR A 107 -0.25 9.34 -9.31
CA THR A 107 -0.39 8.60 -8.05
C THR A 107 -1.69 7.79 -8.07
N GLU A 108 -1.75 6.76 -8.91
CA GLU A 108 -2.82 5.76 -8.82
C GLU A 108 -2.70 5.00 -7.49
N PHE A 109 -3.84 4.68 -6.88
CA PHE A 109 -3.85 3.91 -5.64
C PHE A 109 -3.30 2.50 -5.86
N ARG A 110 -2.33 2.09 -5.03
CA ARG A 110 -1.68 0.78 -5.09
C ARG A 110 -1.44 0.25 -3.68
N VAL A 111 -1.67 -1.04 -3.49
CA VAL A 111 -1.41 -1.74 -2.22
C VAL A 111 0.01 -2.30 -2.19
N VAL A 112 0.54 -2.62 -3.36
CA VAL A 112 1.90 -3.12 -3.57
C VAL A 112 2.76 -1.98 -4.11
N PRO A 113 4.02 -1.82 -3.65
CA PRO A 113 4.94 -0.86 -4.24
C PRO A 113 5.15 -1.12 -5.74
N GLN A 114 5.08 -0.06 -6.54
CA GLN A 114 5.14 -0.13 -8.00
C GLN A 114 6.34 -0.94 -8.53
N ALA A 115 7.49 -0.88 -7.86
CA ALA A 115 8.70 -1.54 -8.35
C ALA A 115 8.65 -3.07 -8.30
N ILE A 116 7.71 -3.67 -7.56
CA ILE A 116 7.58 -5.13 -7.43
C ILE A 116 6.23 -5.67 -7.89
N GLU A 117 5.30 -4.82 -8.32
CA GLU A 117 3.93 -5.22 -8.69
C GLU A 117 3.89 -6.21 -9.86
N ASP A 118 4.72 -5.97 -10.89
CA ASP A 118 4.87 -6.85 -12.05
C ASP A 118 5.96 -7.93 -11.86
N ASP A 119 6.49 -8.10 -10.64
CA ASP A 119 7.55 -9.07 -10.38
C ASP A 119 6.99 -10.50 -10.38
N ARG A 120 7.58 -11.36 -11.21
CA ARG A 120 7.17 -12.76 -11.36
C ARG A 120 7.20 -13.57 -10.05
N TYR A 121 8.10 -13.26 -9.11
CA TYR A 121 8.18 -13.96 -7.83
C TYR A 121 7.12 -13.45 -6.85
N LEU A 122 6.69 -12.19 -6.98
CA LEU A 122 5.51 -11.72 -6.25
C LEU A 122 4.25 -12.39 -6.78
N GLN A 123 4.11 -12.53 -8.09
CA GLN A 123 2.97 -13.27 -8.68
C GLN A 123 2.95 -14.73 -8.21
N ASP A 124 4.10 -15.42 -8.25
CA ASP A 124 4.25 -16.78 -7.72
C ASP A 124 3.89 -16.88 -6.23
N LEU A 125 4.32 -15.90 -5.42
CA LEU A 125 3.92 -15.81 -4.02
C LEU A 125 2.40 -15.73 -3.90
N LEU A 126 1.77 -14.82 -4.62
CA LEU A 126 0.33 -14.54 -4.53
C LEU A 126 -0.55 -15.64 -5.11
N GLU A 127 -0.05 -16.42 -6.08
CA GLU A 127 -0.85 -17.45 -6.75
C GLU A 127 -0.65 -18.84 -6.13
N ASN A 128 0.58 -19.19 -5.76
CA ASN A 128 0.92 -20.57 -5.41
C ASN A 128 1.26 -20.77 -3.92
N HIS A 129 1.74 -19.74 -3.24
CA HIS A 129 2.29 -19.87 -1.89
C HIS A 129 1.50 -19.15 -0.79
N ALA A 130 0.84 -18.05 -1.13
CA ALA A 130 0.14 -17.18 -0.21
C ALA A 130 -1.10 -16.52 -0.89
N PRO A 131 -2.08 -17.31 -1.37
CA PRO A 131 -3.29 -16.78 -2.02
C PRO A 131 -4.13 -15.90 -1.08
N GLU A 132 -4.00 -16.07 0.22
CA GLU A 132 -4.61 -15.18 1.23
C GLU A 132 -4.10 -13.73 1.08
N LEU A 133 -2.80 -13.52 0.83
CA LEU A 133 -2.25 -12.17 0.62
C LEU A 133 -2.84 -11.50 -0.63
N LYS A 134 -3.16 -12.29 -1.66
CA LYS A 134 -3.84 -11.81 -2.87
C LYS A 134 -5.26 -11.37 -2.55
N GLN A 135 -6.01 -12.15 -1.78
CA GLN A 135 -7.37 -11.81 -1.37
C GLN A 135 -7.40 -10.52 -0.55
N ILE A 136 -6.49 -10.38 0.43
CA ILE A 136 -6.38 -9.17 1.26
C ILE A 136 -6.01 -7.94 0.40
N LYS A 137 -5.07 -8.09 -0.55
CA LYS A 137 -4.72 -7.03 -1.52
C LYS A 137 -5.96 -6.58 -2.32
N GLU A 138 -6.68 -7.53 -2.91
CA GLU A 138 -7.86 -7.25 -3.73
C GLU A 138 -8.98 -6.61 -2.90
N GLU A 139 -9.14 -7.01 -1.64
CA GLU A 139 -10.09 -6.41 -0.70
C GLU A 139 -9.76 -4.93 -0.41
N ILE A 140 -8.49 -4.59 -0.15
CA ILE A 140 -8.06 -3.20 0.06
C ILE A 140 -8.31 -2.36 -1.22
N GLU A 141 -8.01 -2.89 -2.39
CA GLU A 141 -8.26 -2.21 -3.68
C GLU A 141 -9.76 -2.02 -3.96
N GLN A 142 -10.58 -2.99 -3.56
CA GLN A 142 -12.04 -2.88 -3.65
C GLN A 142 -12.56 -1.79 -2.69
N ARG A 143 -12.11 -1.78 -1.43
CA ARG A 143 -12.49 -0.76 -0.44
C ARG A 143 -12.09 0.65 -0.88
N HIS A 144 -10.90 0.81 -1.46
CA HIS A 144 -10.49 2.10 -2.02
C HIS A 144 -11.42 2.58 -3.14
N ARG A 145 -11.85 1.67 -4.03
CA ARG A 145 -12.84 2.01 -5.08
C ARG A 145 -14.18 2.40 -4.49
N GLU A 146 -14.67 1.67 -3.49
CA GLU A 146 -15.91 2.02 -2.78
C GLU A 146 -15.82 3.39 -2.08
N PHE A 147 -14.67 3.72 -1.49
CA PHE A 147 -14.41 5.03 -0.91
C PHE A 147 -14.47 6.15 -1.96
N GLU A 148 -13.79 5.98 -3.10
CA GLU A 148 -13.82 6.97 -4.18
C GLU A 148 -15.22 7.09 -4.82
N ASP A 149 -15.98 6.00 -4.90
CA ASP A 149 -17.38 6.03 -5.34
C ASP A 149 -18.26 6.82 -4.37
N LYS A 150 -18.09 6.65 -3.06
CA LYS A 150 -18.83 7.43 -2.03
C LYS A 150 -18.49 8.91 -2.07
N LYS A 151 -17.21 9.21 -2.24
CA LYS A 151 -16.73 10.58 -2.47
C LYS A 151 -17.32 11.19 -3.74
N ALA A 152 -17.42 10.44 -4.84
CA ALA A 152 -18.05 10.92 -6.06
C ALA A 152 -19.56 11.14 -5.88
N GLN A 153 -20.26 10.22 -5.21
CA GLN A 153 -21.69 10.35 -4.88
C GLN A 153 -21.94 11.60 -4.02
N PHE A 154 -21.14 11.80 -2.97
CA PHE A 154 -21.19 13.01 -2.14
C PHE A 154 -21.11 14.27 -3.00
N ARG A 155 -20.10 14.37 -3.87
CA ARG A 155 -19.88 15.58 -4.70
C ARG A 155 -21.00 15.83 -5.71
N ASN A 156 -21.62 14.77 -6.24
CA ASN A 156 -22.70 14.90 -7.20
C ASN A 156 -24.02 15.33 -6.56
N GLU A 157 -24.24 14.98 -5.28
CA GLU A 157 -25.45 15.31 -4.53
C GLU A 157 -25.28 16.56 -3.65
N PHE A 158 -24.04 16.99 -3.42
CA PHE A 158 -23.74 18.18 -2.63
C PHE A 158 -24.39 19.42 -3.27
N PRO A 159 -25.08 20.26 -2.49
CA PRO A 159 -25.71 21.47 -2.99
C PRO A 159 -24.66 22.44 -3.58
N GLU A 160 -25.12 23.37 -4.40
CA GLU A 160 -24.26 24.42 -4.93
C GLU A 160 -23.58 25.16 -3.78
N ALA A 161 -22.25 25.26 -3.84
CA ALA A 161 -21.46 25.81 -2.76
C ALA A 161 -21.87 27.27 -2.48
N PRO A 162 -21.98 27.67 -1.20
CA PRO A 162 -22.48 28.97 -0.85
C PRO A 162 -21.50 30.05 -1.29
N SER A 163 -22.05 31.17 -1.78
CA SER A 163 -21.32 32.35 -2.23
C SER A 163 -21.88 33.58 -1.54
N ALA A 164 -21.04 34.61 -1.38
CA ALA A 164 -21.45 35.87 -0.76
C ALA A 164 -21.07 37.04 -1.65
N GLU A 165 -21.97 38.02 -1.75
CA GLU A 165 -21.72 39.28 -2.45
C GLU A 165 -21.95 40.44 -1.49
N THR A 166 -20.91 41.25 -1.27
CA THR A 166 -20.95 42.46 -0.46
C THR A 166 -20.74 43.70 -1.35
N ASP A 167 -20.79 44.89 -0.77
CA ASP A 167 -20.53 46.13 -1.52
C ASP A 167 -19.07 46.23 -1.98
N ASP A 168 -18.15 45.60 -1.27
CA ASP A 168 -16.70 45.74 -1.48
C ASP A 168 -16.06 44.52 -2.19
N TYR A 169 -16.65 43.33 -2.09
CA TYR A 169 -16.09 42.10 -2.66
C TYR A 169 -17.15 41.06 -3.02
N THR A 170 -16.73 40.05 -3.78
CA THR A 170 -17.51 38.86 -4.09
C THR A 170 -16.72 37.62 -3.71
N LEU A 171 -17.30 36.73 -2.91
CA LEU A 171 -16.74 35.44 -2.52
C LEU A 171 -17.33 34.34 -3.40
N THR A 172 -16.46 33.63 -4.11
CA THR A 172 -16.81 32.48 -4.93
C THR A 172 -16.06 31.25 -4.47
N SER A 173 -16.79 30.14 -4.28
CA SER A 173 -16.19 28.84 -3.99
C SER A 173 -15.42 28.30 -5.19
N THR A 174 -14.34 27.58 -4.94
CA THR A 174 -13.62 26.84 -5.99
C THR A 174 -14.15 25.41 -6.14
N GLN A 175 -13.63 24.70 -7.14
CA GLN A 175 -13.89 23.27 -7.38
C GLN A 175 -13.40 22.31 -6.26
N TYR A 176 -12.73 22.82 -5.21
CA TYR A 176 -12.20 22.02 -4.12
C TYR A 176 -13.00 22.17 -2.82
N PHE A 177 -13.99 23.06 -2.79
CA PHE A 177 -14.82 23.31 -1.63
C PHE A 177 -15.60 22.05 -1.20
N ASP A 178 -16.30 21.42 -2.13
CA ASP A 178 -17.03 20.16 -1.94
C ASP A 178 -16.14 19.04 -1.37
N LEU A 179 -14.90 18.94 -1.84
CA LEU A 179 -13.91 17.98 -1.37
C LEU A 179 -13.46 18.28 0.06
N TRP A 180 -13.26 19.54 0.41
CA TRP A 180 -12.96 19.95 1.78
C TRP A 180 -14.10 19.57 2.71
N VAL A 181 -15.34 19.90 2.33
CA VAL A 181 -16.53 19.59 3.12
C VAL A 181 -16.66 18.08 3.35
N PHE A 182 -16.54 17.27 2.28
CA PHE A 182 -16.56 15.81 2.37
C PHE A 182 -15.54 15.29 3.40
N LYS A 183 -14.30 15.78 3.33
CA LYS A 183 -13.23 15.32 4.22
C LYS A 183 -13.45 15.74 5.67
N SER A 184 -13.93 16.96 5.88
CA SER A 184 -14.30 17.42 7.21
C SER A 184 -15.39 16.52 7.81
N ALA A 185 -16.44 16.21 7.04
CA ALA A 185 -17.50 15.30 7.47
C ALA A 185 -16.99 13.88 7.81
N VAL A 186 -16.11 13.31 6.98
CA VAL A 186 -15.46 12.01 7.24
C VAL A 186 -14.62 12.05 8.52
N LYS A 187 -13.78 13.09 8.73
CA LYS A 187 -12.93 13.22 9.93
C LYS A 187 -13.77 13.22 11.21
N LEU A 188 -14.88 13.97 11.24
CA LEU A 188 -15.76 14.00 12.42
C LEU A 188 -16.32 12.65 12.77
N HIS A 189 -16.84 11.93 11.77
CA HIS A 189 -17.48 10.65 12.00
C HIS A 189 -16.47 9.66 12.58
N ARG A 190 -15.27 9.58 12.00
CA ARG A 190 -14.19 8.70 12.48
C ARG A 190 -13.70 9.05 13.88
N GLU A 191 -13.68 10.33 14.24
CA GLU A 191 -13.34 10.76 15.61
C GLU A 191 -14.47 10.49 16.62
N HIS A 192 -15.57 9.86 16.20
CA HIS A 192 -16.76 9.55 17.01
C HIS A 192 -17.36 10.80 17.66
N LEU A 193 -17.22 11.93 16.98
CA LEU A 193 -17.74 13.21 17.40
C LEU A 193 -19.09 13.36 16.72
N GLU A 194 -20.13 12.78 17.34
CA GLU A 194 -21.51 12.97 16.89
C GLU A 194 -21.79 14.47 16.69
N SER A 195 -21.84 14.91 15.44
CA SER A 195 -22.25 16.27 15.04
C SER A 195 -21.67 17.40 15.91
N ASP A 196 -20.42 17.30 16.38
CA ASP A 196 -19.82 18.34 17.21
C ASP A 196 -19.46 19.54 16.32
N LYS A 197 -20.49 20.35 16.04
CA LYS A 197 -20.41 21.55 15.21
C LYS A 197 -19.33 22.48 15.73
N GLU A 198 -19.07 22.55 17.04
CA GLU A 198 -18.00 23.38 17.60
C GLU A 198 -16.60 22.90 17.19
N ARG A 199 -16.40 21.60 17.00
CA ARG A 199 -15.14 21.06 16.47
C ARG A 199 -15.01 21.23 14.96
N LEU A 200 -16.11 21.16 14.21
CA LEU A 200 -16.11 21.56 12.80
C LEU A 200 -15.72 23.02 12.62
N ARG A 201 -16.24 23.87 13.51
CA ARG A 201 -15.85 25.28 13.59
C ARG A 201 -14.37 25.42 13.89
N ALA A 202 -13.85 24.68 14.88
CA ALA A 202 -12.42 24.67 15.17
C ALA A 202 -11.56 24.15 13.99
N ILE A 203 -12.02 23.13 13.26
CA ILE A 203 -11.33 22.62 12.06
C ILE A 203 -11.34 23.67 10.94
N ALA A 204 -12.46 24.35 10.72
CA ALA A 204 -12.55 25.43 9.74
C ALA A 204 -11.66 26.62 10.14
N GLU A 205 -11.68 27.02 11.41
CA GLU A 205 -10.82 28.08 11.96
C GLU A 205 -9.33 27.75 11.84
N ASP A 206 -8.92 26.51 12.15
CA ASP A 206 -7.52 26.06 12.02
C ASP A 206 -7.12 25.84 10.55
N SER A 207 -8.10 25.60 9.66
CA SER A 207 -7.85 25.37 8.24
C SER A 207 -7.76 26.66 7.44
N VAL A 208 -8.43 27.75 7.86
CA VAL A 208 -8.43 29.02 7.12
C VAL A 208 -7.10 29.71 7.27
N GLU A 209 -6.28 29.56 6.24
CA GLU A 209 -5.11 30.38 6.05
C GLU A 209 -5.25 31.20 4.77
N ASN A 210 -4.98 32.51 4.91
CA ASN A 210 -4.86 33.41 3.76
C ASN A 210 -3.54 33.09 3.05
N GLU A 211 -3.65 32.51 1.86
CA GLU A 211 -2.55 32.46 0.92
C GLU A 211 -2.68 33.67 -0.01
N THR A 212 -1.89 34.71 0.27
CA THR A 212 -1.94 35.95 -0.51
C THR A 212 -1.22 35.77 -1.84
N SER A 213 -1.77 34.97 -2.75
CA SER A 213 -1.39 35.01 -4.16
C SER A 213 -2.16 36.14 -4.83
N ALA A 214 -1.77 37.37 -4.52
CA ALA A 214 -2.41 38.56 -5.06
C ALA A 214 -2.11 38.65 -6.57
N ARG A 215 -3.06 38.22 -7.40
CA ARG A 215 -3.04 38.55 -8.84
C ARG A 215 -3.50 40.01 -8.95
N PRO A 216 -2.72 40.90 -9.58
CA PRO A 216 -3.06 42.32 -9.64
C PRO A 216 -4.22 42.63 -10.59
N ASP A 217 -4.64 41.69 -11.44
CA ASP A 217 -5.78 41.87 -12.33
C ASP A 217 -6.42 40.51 -12.69
N PRO A 218 -7.64 40.21 -12.21
CA PRO A 218 -8.39 40.96 -11.19
C PRO A 218 -7.79 40.78 -9.78
N ALA A 219 -7.98 41.78 -8.91
CA ALA A 219 -7.55 41.76 -7.50
C ALA A 219 -8.28 40.65 -6.72
N ILE A 220 -7.70 39.45 -6.76
CA ILE A 220 -8.23 38.24 -6.12
C ILE A 220 -7.36 37.86 -4.92
N VAL A 221 -8.03 37.47 -3.84
CA VAL A 221 -7.41 36.82 -2.68
C VAL A 221 -7.98 35.43 -2.49
N SER A 222 -7.10 34.47 -2.21
CA SER A 222 -7.41 33.06 -2.14
C SER A 222 -7.34 32.57 -0.70
N TYR A 223 -8.38 31.87 -0.29
CA TYR A 223 -8.48 31.24 1.03
C TYR A 223 -8.32 29.74 0.85
N SER A 224 -7.36 29.20 1.59
CA SER A 224 -7.02 27.78 1.51
C SER A 224 -7.50 27.03 2.74
N ALA A 225 -7.77 25.75 2.56
CA ALA A 225 -8.10 24.81 3.62
C ALA A 225 -7.52 23.42 3.31
N ASP A 226 -7.32 22.57 4.31
CA ASP A 226 -6.81 21.21 4.09
C ASP A 226 -7.89 20.31 3.46
N ALA A 227 -7.87 20.17 2.13
CA ALA A 227 -8.72 19.22 1.42
C ALA A 227 -7.93 18.04 0.80
N ARG A 228 -6.62 17.93 1.02
CA ARG A 228 -5.78 16.87 0.45
C ARG A 228 -5.02 16.01 1.46
N GLY A 229 -5.43 16.03 2.74
CA GLY A 229 -4.86 15.11 3.74
C GLY A 229 -3.43 15.51 4.08
N GLY A 230 -3.23 16.80 4.33
CA GLY A 230 -1.92 17.41 4.61
C GLY A 230 -1.44 18.41 3.56
N SER A 231 -2.22 18.69 2.51
CA SER A 231 -1.93 19.80 1.58
C SER A 231 -3.12 20.74 1.46
N LYS A 232 -2.83 22.03 1.62
CA LYS A 232 -3.78 23.13 1.49
C LYS A 232 -4.22 23.27 0.04
N VAL A 233 -5.50 23.48 -0.17
CA VAL A 233 -6.08 23.81 -1.47
C VAL A 233 -6.94 25.05 -1.33
N ILE A 234 -6.97 25.87 -2.38
CA ILE A 234 -7.82 27.05 -2.41
C ILE A 234 -9.27 26.60 -2.49
N THR A 235 -10.09 26.97 -1.50
CA THR A 235 -11.51 26.64 -1.39
C THR A 235 -12.41 27.84 -1.71
N TYR A 236 -11.92 29.06 -1.45
CA TYR A 236 -12.62 30.30 -1.78
C TYR A 236 -11.68 31.30 -2.43
N GLU A 237 -12.24 32.10 -3.32
CA GLU A 237 -11.60 33.28 -3.90
C GLU A 237 -12.48 34.50 -3.65
N ALA A 238 -11.89 35.55 -3.09
CA ALA A 238 -12.50 36.86 -2.91
C ALA A 238 -12.03 37.79 -4.02
N GLN A 239 -12.95 38.24 -4.86
CA GLN A 239 -12.69 39.25 -5.88
C GLN A 239 -13.08 40.64 -5.36
N LEU A 240 -12.11 41.55 -5.22
CA LEU A 240 -12.36 42.92 -4.79
C LEU A 240 -13.02 43.72 -5.90
N LYS A 241 -14.13 44.41 -5.60
CA LYS A 241 -14.85 45.28 -6.54
C LYS A 241 -14.08 46.56 -6.85
N SER A 242 -13.22 47.01 -5.93
CA SER A 242 -12.32 48.15 -6.12
C SER A 242 -11.22 47.89 -7.16
N GLY A 243 -10.86 46.62 -7.38
CA GLY A 243 -9.69 46.23 -8.17
C GLY A 243 -8.35 46.59 -7.52
N ASP A 244 -8.36 47.10 -6.29
CA ASP A 244 -7.19 47.59 -5.58
C ASP A 244 -6.87 46.69 -4.37
N LEU A 245 -5.72 46.02 -4.44
CA LEU A 245 -5.22 45.13 -3.39
C LEU A 245 -4.77 45.89 -2.14
N ASP A 246 -4.50 47.18 -2.21
CA ASP A 246 -4.10 47.98 -1.03
C ASP A 246 -5.27 48.11 -0.03
N VAL A 247 -6.52 47.99 -0.51
CA VAL A 247 -7.74 47.97 0.31
C VAL A 247 -7.86 46.67 1.11
N LEU A 248 -7.19 45.60 0.69
CA LEU A 248 -7.26 44.27 1.33
C LEU A 248 -6.90 44.32 2.81
N SER A 249 -5.90 45.12 3.19
CA SER A 249 -5.44 45.21 4.58
C SER A 249 -6.53 45.67 5.56
N GLY A 250 -7.54 46.40 5.08
CA GLY A 250 -8.69 46.82 5.88
C GLY A 250 -9.87 45.84 5.86
N LEU A 251 -9.92 44.93 4.89
CA LEU A 251 -11.02 43.99 4.68
C LEU A 251 -10.66 42.53 5.01
N ASP A 252 -9.38 42.21 5.22
CA ASP A 252 -8.92 40.82 5.39
C ASP A 252 -9.62 40.09 6.54
N ASP A 253 -9.79 40.74 7.69
CA ASP A 253 -10.49 40.15 8.84
C ASP A 253 -11.99 39.93 8.56
N GLU A 254 -12.63 40.89 7.88
CA GLU A 254 -14.05 40.79 7.49
C GLU A 254 -14.27 39.66 6.47
N ILE A 255 -13.42 39.57 5.44
CA ILE A 255 -13.51 38.51 4.43
C ILE A 255 -13.27 37.14 5.07
N LYS A 256 -12.30 37.02 6.00
CA LYS A 256 -12.09 35.78 6.76
C LYS A 256 -13.30 35.37 7.59
N GLU A 257 -13.89 36.31 8.31
CA GLU A 257 -15.11 36.05 9.11
C GLU A 257 -16.25 35.58 8.20
N GLN A 258 -16.42 36.21 7.04
CA GLN A 258 -17.43 35.81 6.06
C GLN A 258 -17.14 34.42 5.47
N VAL A 259 -15.89 34.10 5.16
CA VAL A 259 -15.49 32.75 4.69
C VAL A 259 -15.76 31.69 5.76
N LEU A 260 -15.49 31.99 7.03
CA LEU A 260 -15.82 31.10 8.15
C LEU A 260 -17.33 30.88 8.28
N GLU A 261 -18.13 31.93 8.16
CA GLU A 261 -19.59 31.81 8.16
C GLU A 261 -20.07 30.92 7.02
N LEU A 262 -19.54 31.08 5.80
CA LEU A 262 -19.87 30.22 4.66
C LEU A 262 -19.48 28.75 4.89
N TYR A 263 -18.36 28.48 5.56
CA TYR A 263 -18.04 27.11 5.97
C TYR A 263 -19.04 26.57 7.00
N TYR A 264 -19.46 27.39 7.95
CA TYR A 264 -20.39 26.99 9.00
C TYR A 264 -21.75 26.67 8.41
N ASP A 265 -22.24 27.50 7.50
CA ASP A 265 -23.50 27.27 6.78
C ASP A 265 -23.42 25.96 6.00
N ALA A 266 -22.35 25.74 5.23
CA ALA A 266 -22.18 24.51 4.47
C ALA A 266 -22.10 23.26 5.37
N ILE A 267 -21.51 23.39 6.56
CA ILE A 267 -21.46 22.33 7.57
C ILE A 267 -22.83 22.09 8.20
N GLU A 268 -23.60 23.14 8.48
CA GLU A 268 -24.94 23.03 9.06
C GLU A 268 -25.97 22.46 8.07
N ASP A 269 -25.81 22.77 6.78
CA ASP A 269 -26.68 22.31 5.70
C ASP A 269 -26.48 20.82 5.38
N ILE A 270 -25.41 20.20 5.86
CA ILE A 270 -25.20 18.77 5.78
C ILE A 270 -26.08 18.09 6.85
N ASP A 271 -27.32 17.78 6.48
CA ASP A 271 -28.21 16.99 7.32
C ASP A 271 -27.70 15.55 7.44
N SER A 272 -27.90 14.98 8.63
CA SER A 272 -27.71 13.57 8.97
C SER A 272 -28.43 12.60 8.00
N GLU A 273 -29.57 13.01 7.43
CA GLU A 273 -30.32 12.27 6.41
C GLU A 273 -30.11 12.92 5.03
N GLY A 274 -29.01 12.57 4.35
CA GLY A 274 -28.72 13.11 3.02
C GLY A 274 -27.28 12.87 2.60
N VAL A 275 -26.64 13.92 2.08
CA VAL A 275 -25.26 13.87 1.56
C VAL A 275 -24.25 13.45 2.66
N TYR A 276 -24.56 13.69 3.94
CA TYR A 276 -23.75 13.21 5.08
C TYR A 276 -23.62 11.69 5.14
N SER A 277 -24.65 10.95 4.73
CA SER A 277 -24.63 9.48 4.77
C SER A 277 -23.49 8.90 3.93
N HIS A 278 -23.16 9.54 2.80
CA HIS A 278 -22.00 9.15 1.99
C HIS A 278 -20.67 9.37 2.71
N ALA A 279 -20.56 10.42 3.54
CA ALA A 279 -19.37 10.68 4.35
C ALA A 279 -19.24 9.67 5.51
N VAL A 280 -20.37 9.29 6.13
CA VAL A 280 -20.42 8.23 7.16
C VAL A 280 -19.99 6.89 6.57
N GLU A 281 -20.57 6.49 5.44
CA GLU A 281 -20.21 5.25 4.76
C GLU A 281 -18.74 5.26 4.30
N ALA A 282 -18.25 6.39 3.78
CA ALA A 282 -16.84 6.55 3.43
C ALA A 282 -15.91 6.40 4.67
N ALA A 283 -16.30 6.97 5.81
CA ALA A 283 -15.57 6.82 7.07
C ALA A 283 -15.49 5.35 7.51
N GLU A 284 -16.61 4.63 7.49
CA GLU A 284 -16.61 3.19 7.79
C GLU A 284 -15.74 2.37 6.83
N ILE A 285 -15.75 2.72 5.54
CA ILE A 285 -14.88 2.07 4.54
C ILE A 285 -13.40 2.32 4.88
N LEU A 286 -13.04 3.54 5.27
CA LEU A 286 -11.68 3.88 5.69
C LEU A 286 -11.25 3.10 6.94
N ASP A 287 -12.12 2.96 7.93
CA ASP A 287 -11.83 2.20 9.15
C ASP A 287 -11.63 0.71 8.84
N LYS A 288 -12.55 0.09 8.09
CA LYS A 288 -12.42 -1.31 7.65
C LYS A 288 -11.17 -1.51 6.81
N MET A 289 -10.83 -0.57 5.94
CA MET A 289 -9.61 -0.65 5.13
C MET A 289 -8.35 -0.52 5.98
N ALA A 290 -8.34 0.31 7.02
CA ALA A 290 -7.23 0.38 7.97
C ALA A 290 -7.04 -0.96 8.69
N GLU A 291 -8.14 -1.60 9.11
CA GLU A 291 -8.11 -2.95 9.70
C GLU A 291 -7.55 -3.99 8.71
N THR A 292 -8.01 -4.00 7.45
CA THR A 292 -7.50 -4.91 6.42
C THR A 292 -6.02 -4.67 6.09
N ILE A 293 -5.54 -3.43 6.16
CA ILE A 293 -4.11 -3.10 6.00
C ILE A 293 -3.28 -3.64 7.17
N GLU A 294 -3.78 -3.56 8.41
CA GLU A 294 -3.11 -4.17 9.56
C GLU A 294 -3.13 -5.70 9.48
N GLU A 295 -4.20 -6.31 8.96
CA GLU A 295 -4.24 -7.74 8.66
C GLU A 295 -3.18 -8.12 7.61
N LEU A 296 -3.06 -7.34 6.53
CA LEU A 296 -2.02 -7.54 5.52
C LEU A 296 -0.63 -7.48 6.16
N LYS A 297 -0.38 -6.46 7.00
CA LYS A 297 0.89 -6.29 7.71
C LYS A 297 1.22 -7.52 8.57
N ALA A 298 0.26 -7.98 9.38
CA ALA A 298 0.44 -9.16 10.24
C ALA A 298 0.72 -10.42 9.41
N LYS A 299 0.00 -10.61 8.31
CA LYS A 299 0.20 -11.74 7.40
C LYS A 299 1.56 -11.70 6.71
N LEU A 300 2.02 -10.54 6.26
CA LEU A 300 3.35 -10.41 5.68
C LEU A 300 4.46 -10.81 6.66
N VAL A 301 4.33 -10.43 7.94
CA VAL A 301 5.26 -10.86 9.00
C VAL A 301 5.19 -12.38 9.24
N GLU A 302 3.98 -12.96 9.29
CA GLU A 302 3.78 -14.41 9.40
C GLU A 302 4.49 -15.15 8.25
N TYR A 303 4.24 -14.70 7.01
CA TYR A 303 4.82 -15.32 5.83
C TYR A 303 6.33 -15.15 5.79
N GLU A 304 6.90 -14.01 6.18
CA GLU A 304 8.35 -13.82 6.22
C GLU A 304 9.05 -14.83 7.15
N GLY A 305 8.43 -15.12 8.31
CA GLY A 305 8.91 -16.05 9.31
C GLY A 305 8.87 -17.52 8.89
N HIS A 306 8.25 -17.86 7.75
CA HIS A 306 8.19 -19.24 7.31
C HIS A 306 9.57 -19.79 6.90
N PRO A 307 9.92 -21.00 7.38
CA PRO A 307 11.20 -21.62 7.05
C PRO A 307 11.26 -22.13 5.60
N LEU A 308 10.11 -22.54 5.04
CA LEU A 308 9.94 -23.02 3.66
C LEU A 308 8.53 -22.69 3.20
N TYR A 309 8.39 -22.10 2.01
CA TYR A 309 7.08 -21.98 1.37
C TYR A 309 6.72 -23.29 0.67
N MET A 310 5.50 -23.76 0.91
CA MET A 310 4.95 -24.95 0.28
C MET A 310 4.03 -24.53 -0.87
N GLY A 311 3.97 -25.31 -1.95
CA GLY A 311 3.18 -25.01 -3.15
C GLY A 311 3.80 -25.63 -4.39
N ASP A 312 2.98 -25.86 -5.42
CA ASP A 312 3.46 -26.28 -6.74
C ASP A 312 4.09 -25.05 -7.41
N CYS A 313 5.40 -25.11 -7.64
CA CYS A 313 6.17 -24.00 -8.17
C CYS A 313 6.89 -24.45 -9.43
N GLU A 314 6.49 -23.90 -10.58
CA GLU A 314 7.06 -24.20 -11.90
C GLU A 314 8.58 -23.99 -11.92
N TYR A 315 9.08 -23.02 -11.14
CA TYR A 315 10.50 -22.70 -11.04
C TYR A 315 11.32 -23.77 -10.31
N LEU A 316 10.69 -24.56 -9.43
CA LEU A 316 11.35 -25.73 -8.83
C LEU A 316 11.51 -26.86 -9.85
N GLU A 317 10.66 -26.92 -10.88
CA GLU A 317 10.74 -27.92 -11.94
C GLU A 317 11.81 -27.54 -12.98
N GLU A 318 11.85 -26.27 -13.40
CA GLU A 318 12.84 -25.75 -14.37
C GLU A 318 14.29 -25.94 -13.89
N ALA A 319 14.55 -25.74 -12.59
CA ALA A 319 15.89 -25.91 -12.02
C ALA A 319 16.34 -27.39 -11.90
N THR A 320 15.44 -28.34 -12.13
CA THR A 320 15.72 -29.79 -12.03
C THR A 320 15.86 -30.50 -13.38
N LEU A 321 15.65 -29.78 -14.48
CA LEU A 321 15.85 -30.22 -15.87
C LEU A 321 17.30 -30.06 -16.32
#